data_AF-A0A968SPB4-F1
#
_entry.id   AF-A0A968SPB4-F1
#
_cell.length_a   1.000
_cell.length_b   1.000
_cell.length_c   1.000
_cell.angle_alpha   90.00
_cell.angle_beta   90.00
_cell.angle_gamma   90.00
#
_symmetry.space_group_name_H-M   'P 1'
#
loop_
_entity.id
_entity.type
_entity.pdbx_description
1 polymer ?
#
loop_
_entity_poly.entity_id
_entity_poly.type
_entity_poly.pdbx_seq_one_letter_code
_entity_poly.pdbx_strand_id
1 'polypeptide(L)'
;MLSTINLTKQEVASLIDNEEIVTFSTKNFDYDMETLATVRTGPKPLMVEQPEGASFTIEGNAISWQGWTLRYAMHPREGLVIYQAAFEGRPVLYSASLSEMVVPYGDPQPSWYFRNAFDVGEYNFGLLANSLELGKEIPDHGLLLDAVFADNNGDPYLMDDVVGVYERDNGILWKHYDYLSGRNDVRRSRQLVLNMTAAIGNYDYGISWVFDQDGTFEVEADLTGIVLAQGTDATTVQEQEGFAPLMAEHVGGVNHQHYFSFRLDMDVDGTSNSVSEMGVVPLPSGPDNPIGNAFMAEETPLGSEMDAVRDQNMMSSRQWRILSAETTNSIGGQPSYVLMPGHNAMFLPGEDANVRDRAGFATHHFWVTQYQPNELYAGGLYPNQSDAGEGLPKWISDDQPLNGEDLVVWYSLGVTHVPRPEDWPVMPVHRTGFKLMPWGFFDRNPTIDLEDPLA
;
A
#
# COMPACT_ATOMS: atom_id res chain seq x y z
N MET A 1 -5.16 15.66 29.84
CA MET A 1 -4.40 16.86 29.45
C MET A 1 -3.97 16.86 27.98
N LEU A 2 -4.12 18.00 27.30
CA LEU A 2 -3.66 18.32 25.95
C LEU A 2 -3.09 19.75 25.97
N SER A 3 -1.91 19.96 25.38
CA SER A 3 -1.33 21.30 25.20
C SER A 3 -1.13 21.63 23.73
N THR A 4 -1.49 22.84 23.33
CA THR A 4 -1.20 23.36 21.99
C THR A 4 -0.06 24.36 22.09
N ILE A 5 0.98 24.17 21.26
CA ILE A 5 2.19 25.00 21.26
C ILE A 5 2.27 25.80 19.96
N ASN A 6 2.54 27.10 20.06
CA ASN A 6 2.91 27.90 18.90
C ASN A 6 4.43 27.80 18.71
N LEU A 7 4.86 27.02 17.71
CA LEU A 7 6.29 26.78 17.45
C LEU A 7 7.06 28.02 16.98
N THR A 8 6.39 28.98 16.33
CA THR A 8 7.02 30.23 15.86
C THR A 8 7.29 31.19 17.01
N LYS A 9 6.32 31.34 17.92
CA LYS A 9 6.44 32.22 19.10
C LYS A 9 7.07 31.53 20.31
N GLN A 10 7.23 30.20 20.24
CA GLN A 10 7.74 29.37 21.32
C GLN A 10 6.94 29.51 22.63
N GLU A 11 5.60 29.50 22.52
CA GLU A 11 4.68 29.67 23.67
C GLU A 11 3.59 28.59 23.71
N VAL A 12 3.10 28.32 24.92
CA VAL A 12 1.88 27.50 25.13
C VAL A 12 0.67 28.36 24.75
N ALA A 13 0.00 28.00 23.66
CA ALA A 13 -1.19 28.70 23.17
C ALA A 13 -2.44 28.32 23.96
N SER A 14 -2.55 27.05 24.35
CA SER A 14 -3.64 26.55 25.19
C SER A 14 -3.23 25.30 25.97
N LEU A 15 -3.95 25.06 27.06
CA LEU A 15 -3.88 23.85 27.86
C LEU A 15 -5.32 23.43 28.18
N ILE A 16 -5.69 22.23 27.77
CA ILE A 16 -6.97 21.60 28.08
C ILE A 16 -6.68 20.45 29.03
N ASP A 17 -7.29 20.45 30.20
CA ASP A 17 -7.27 19.30 31.09
C ASP A 17 -8.69 18.84 31.36
N ASN A 18 -8.98 17.59 31.07
CA ASN A 18 -10.29 17.02 31.36
C ASN A 18 -10.39 16.87 32.88
N GLU A 19 -11.55 17.19 33.47
CA GLU A 19 -11.74 17.11 34.93
C GLU A 19 -11.65 15.66 35.45
N GLU A 20 -11.84 14.67 34.59
CA GLU A 20 -11.72 13.25 34.89
C GLU A 20 -10.24 12.82 34.88
N ILE A 21 -9.74 12.43 36.05
CA ILE A 21 -8.39 11.93 36.24
C ILE A 21 -8.41 10.42 36.02
N VAL A 22 -7.81 9.96 34.92
CA VAL A 22 -7.61 8.53 34.64
C VAL A 22 -6.33 8.02 35.27
N THR A 23 -6.38 6.82 35.83
CA THR A 23 -5.22 6.12 36.39
C THR A 23 -4.31 5.65 35.25
N PHE A 24 -3.00 5.87 35.36
CA PHE A 24 -2.03 5.30 34.43
C PHE A 24 -1.63 3.89 34.86
N SER A 25 -1.37 3.01 33.89
CA SER A 25 -0.87 1.67 34.19
C SER A 25 0.50 1.73 34.87
N THR A 26 0.67 1.00 35.97
CA THR A 26 1.95 0.88 36.69
C THR A 26 2.71 -0.39 36.34
N LYS A 27 2.17 -1.21 35.42
CA LYS A 27 2.81 -2.43 34.94
C LYS A 27 3.95 -2.09 33.98
N ASN A 28 5.01 -2.90 34.01
CA ASN A 28 6.05 -2.84 32.99
C ASN A 28 5.59 -3.63 31.76
N PHE A 29 5.63 -2.99 30.59
CA PHE A 29 5.36 -3.58 29.29
C PHE A 29 6.56 -3.48 28.33
N ASP A 30 7.77 -3.29 28.84
CA ASP A 30 8.98 -3.38 28.05
C ASP A 30 9.06 -4.77 27.38
N TYR A 31 9.44 -4.79 26.10
CA TYR A 31 9.49 -5.99 25.26
C TYR A 31 10.91 -6.36 24.83
N ASP A 32 11.93 -5.67 25.33
CA ASP A 32 13.31 -6.00 25.06
C ASP A 32 13.74 -7.31 25.74
N MET A 33 14.83 -7.89 25.24
CA MET A 33 15.28 -9.21 25.69
C MET A 33 15.81 -9.20 27.13
N GLU A 34 16.21 -8.05 27.68
CA GLU A 34 16.69 -7.94 29.05
C GLU A 34 15.53 -7.91 30.06
N THR A 35 14.39 -7.33 29.67
CA THR A 35 13.18 -7.22 30.51
C THR A 35 12.27 -8.46 30.43
N LEU A 36 12.28 -9.19 29.32
CA LEU A 36 11.52 -10.43 29.18
C LEU A 36 12.05 -11.54 30.10
N ALA A 37 11.23 -11.91 31.10
CA ALA A 37 11.58 -12.92 32.11
C ALA A 37 11.90 -14.31 31.53
N THR A 38 11.39 -14.66 30.35
CA THR A 38 11.70 -15.92 29.66
C THR A 38 11.59 -15.74 28.16
N VAL A 39 12.70 -15.93 27.47
CA VAL A 39 12.77 -15.98 26.00
C VAL A 39 12.53 -17.42 25.56
N ARG A 40 11.62 -17.62 24.60
CA ARG A 40 11.35 -18.94 24.02
C ARG A 40 12.56 -19.40 23.19
N THR A 41 12.88 -20.69 23.20
CA THR A 41 13.84 -21.24 22.24
C THR A 41 13.33 -21.00 20.82
N GLY A 42 14.18 -20.40 19.97
CA GLY A 42 13.84 -20.14 18.57
C GLY A 42 13.57 -21.43 17.77
N PRO A 43 12.88 -21.32 16.62
CA PRO A 43 12.73 -22.44 15.70
C PRO A 43 14.10 -22.93 15.20
N LYS A 44 14.12 -24.13 14.59
CA LYS A 44 15.34 -24.59 13.90
C LYS A 44 15.70 -23.60 12.77
N PRO A 45 16.99 -23.37 12.48
CA PRO A 45 17.39 -22.47 11.42
C PRO A 45 16.76 -22.83 10.07
N LEU A 46 16.33 -21.82 9.32
CA LEU A 46 15.89 -21.89 7.94
C LEU A 46 16.83 -20.98 7.14
N MET A 47 17.66 -21.56 6.27
CA MET A 47 18.62 -20.81 5.46
C MET A 47 18.15 -20.79 4.01
N VAL A 48 18.20 -19.60 3.41
CA VAL A 48 17.96 -19.38 1.98
C VAL A 48 19.27 -18.84 1.40
N GLU A 49 19.81 -19.51 0.39
CA GLU A 49 21.12 -19.18 -0.17
C GLU A 49 21.01 -19.02 -1.69
N GLN A 50 21.75 -18.04 -2.23
CA GLN A 50 21.96 -17.86 -3.67
C GLN A 50 23.45 -18.06 -3.99
N PRO A 51 23.93 -19.31 -4.14
CA PRO A 51 25.37 -19.62 -4.23
C PRO A 51 26.06 -19.02 -5.45
N GLU A 52 25.29 -18.69 -6.49
CA GLU A 52 25.78 -18.06 -7.73
C GLU A 52 25.44 -16.56 -7.80
N GLY A 53 24.97 -15.98 -6.70
CA GLY A 53 24.50 -14.59 -6.62
C GLY A 53 23.05 -14.41 -7.04
N ALA A 54 22.58 -13.16 -6.94
CA ALA A 54 21.23 -12.78 -7.34
C ALA A 54 21.06 -12.80 -8.86
N SER A 55 19.81 -13.01 -9.32
CA SER A 55 19.43 -13.00 -10.74
C SER A 55 19.06 -11.60 -11.24
N PHE A 56 19.01 -10.59 -10.36
CA PHE A 56 18.84 -9.19 -10.75
C PHE A 56 20.20 -8.51 -10.93
N THR A 57 20.22 -7.47 -11.76
CA THR A 57 21.37 -6.58 -11.91
C THR A 57 20.97 -5.15 -11.60
N ILE A 58 21.90 -4.37 -11.06
CA ILE A 58 21.69 -2.94 -10.77
C ILE A 58 22.80 -2.13 -11.44
N GLU A 59 22.40 -1.17 -12.27
CA GLU A 59 23.30 -0.21 -12.92
C GLU A 59 22.85 1.22 -12.59
N GLY A 60 23.55 1.87 -11.66
CA GLY A 60 23.08 3.13 -11.07
C GLY A 60 21.77 2.87 -10.30
N ASN A 61 20.68 3.47 -10.75
CA ASN A 61 19.35 3.24 -10.19
C ASN A 61 18.45 2.35 -11.07
N ALA A 62 18.97 1.81 -12.18
CA ALA A 62 18.23 0.90 -13.05
C ALA A 62 18.39 -0.54 -12.58
N ILE A 63 17.30 -1.30 -12.56
CA ILE A 63 17.25 -2.72 -12.20
C ILE A 63 16.71 -3.52 -13.37
N SER A 64 17.35 -4.66 -13.65
CA SER A 64 16.86 -5.65 -14.62
C SER A 64 16.75 -7.02 -13.98
N TRP A 65 15.60 -7.69 -14.14
CA TRP A 65 15.32 -8.99 -13.53
C TRP A 65 14.19 -9.72 -14.26
N GLN A 66 14.43 -10.95 -14.74
CA GLN A 66 13.38 -11.86 -15.24
C GLN A 66 12.33 -11.20 -16.16
N GLY A 67 12.79 -10.45 -17.18
CA GLY A 67 11.92 -9.73 -18.12
C GLY A 67 11.55 -8.32 -17.68
N TRP A 68 11.60 -8.01 -16.39
CA TRP A 68 11.41 -6.65 -15.87
C TRP A 68 12.64 -5.77 -16.08
N THR A 69 12.37 -4.52 -16.42
CA THR A 69 13.29 -3.38 -16.26
C THR A 69 12.57 -2.27 -15.52
N LEU A 70 13.23 -1.64 -14.56
CA LEU A 70 12.69 -0.50 -13.82
C LEU A 70 13.82 0.39 -13.30
N ARG A 71 13.46 1.53 -12.71
CA ARG A 71 14.32 2.39 -11.93
C ARG A 71 13.72 2.62 -10.55
N TYR A 72 14.55 2.97 -9.58
CA TYR A 72 14.08 3.39 -8.26
C TYR A 72 14.65 4.76 -7.87
N ALA A 73 14.01 5.43 -6.92
CA ALA A 73 14.54 6.59 -6.23
C ALA A 73 13.97 6.66 -4.80
N MET A 74 14.72 7.29 -3.89
CA MET A 74 14.22 7.69 -2.59
C MET A 74 13.82 9.16 -2.63
N HIS A 75 12.51 9.42 -2.57
CA HIS A 75 11.92 10.74 -2.49
C HIS A 75 11.74 11.14 -1.02
N PRO A 76 12.12 12.37 -0.59
CA PRO A 76 12.05 12.77 0.82
C PRO A 76 10.62 12.69 1.39
N ARG A 77 9.61 13.02 0.59
CA ARG A 77 8.19 12.91 0.99
C ARG A 77 7.66 11.48 0.89
N GLU A 78 7.57 10.92 -0.33
CA GLU A 78 6.91 9.64 -0.62
C GLU A 78 7.71 8.39 -0.22
N GLY A 79 9.01 8.50 0.00
CA GLY A 79 9.90 7.35 0.22
C GLY A 79 10.31 6.69 -1.09
N LEU A 80 10.27 5.37 -1.12
CA LEU A 80 10.75 4.55 -2.23
C LEU A 80 9.77 4.61 -3.40
N VAL A 81 10.22 5.18 -4.53
CA VAL A 81 9.43 5.35 -5.75
C VAL A 81 10.01 4.50 -6.87
N ILE A 82 9.13 3.83 -7.62
CA ILE A 82 9.47 3.08 -8.83
C ILE A 82 9.24 3.96 -10.04
N TYR A 83 10.12 3.84 -11.04
CA TYR A 83 9.99 4.52 -12.33
C TYR A 83 10.21 3.56 -13.50
N GLN A 84 9.54 3.85 -14.62
CA GLN A 84 9.75 3.22 -15.94
C GLN A 84 9.73 1.68 -15.88
N ALA A 85 8.75 1.11 -15.17
CA ALA A 85 8.59 -0.32 -15.09
C ALA A 85 8.04 -0.85 -16.42
N ALA A 86 8.79 -1.78 -17.01
CA ALA A 86 8.46 -2.43 -18.27
C ALA A 86 8.74 -3.94 -18.16
N PHE A 87 7.93 -4.75 -18.85
CA PHE A 87 8.11 -6.19 -18.92
C PHE A 87 8.35 -6.62 -20.37
N GLU A 88 9.42 -7.36 -20.62
CA GLU A 88 9.88 -7.75 -21.96
C GLU A 88 10.03 -6.54 -22.91
N GLY A 89 10.45 -5.40 -22.36
CA GLY A 89 10.63 -4.15 -23.11
C GLY A 89 9.33 -3.40 -23.42
N ARG A 90 8.19 -3.86 -22.90
CA ARG A 90 6.88 -3.21 -23.07
C ARG A 90 6.51 -2.43 -21.81
N PRO A 91 6.22 -1.12 -21.91
CA PRO A 91 5.89 -0.31 -20.73
C PRO A 91 4.63 -0.79 -20.01
N VAL A 92 4.65 -0.68 -18.68
CA VAL A 92 3.54 -1.04 -17.77
C VAL A 92 3.10 0.19 -16.98
N LEU A 93 4.04 0.86 -16.32
CA LEU A 93 3.83 2.12 -15.61
C LEU A 93 5.08 3.00 -15.65
N TYR A 94 4.87 4.32 -15.73
CA TYR A 94 5.94 5.32 -15.70
C TYR A 94 6.42 5.58 -14.27
N SER A 95 5.51 5.60 -13.29
CA SER A 95 5.89 5.75 -11.87
C SER A 95 4.87 5.12 -10.92
N ALA A 96 5.35 4.64 -9.78
CA ALA A 96 4.51 4.16 -8.69
C ALA A 96 5.06 4.66 -7.34
N SER A 97 4.22 5.33 -6.55
CA SER A 97 4.59 5.90 -5.25
C SER A 97 3.46 5.82 -4.21
N LEU A 98 3.84 5.91 -2.93
CA LEU A 98 2.90 6.21 -1.85
C LEU A 98 2.71 7.73 -1.80
N SER A 99 1.60 8.20 -2.38
CA SER A 99 1.31 9.62 -2.58
C SER A 99 0.90 10.34 -1.31
N GLU A 100 0.08 9.68 -0.49
CA GLU A 100 -0.34 10.18 0.81
C GLU A 100 -0.73 9.02 1.74
N MET A 101 -0.72 9.26 3.05
CA MET A 101 -1.36 8.37 4.02
C MET A 101 -2.02 9.19 5.11
N VAL A 102 -3.28 8.88 5.49
CA VAL A 102 -3.96 9.50 6.63
C VAL A 102 -4.33 8.47 7.70
N VAL A 103 -4.13 8.82 8.97
CA VAL A 103 -4.47 7.98 10.13
C VAL A 103 -5.50 8.67 11.04
N PRO A 104 -6.82 8.62 10.73
CA PRO A 104 -7.85 9.20 11.58
C PRO A 104 -8.16 8.34 12.80
N TYR A 105 -8.18 8.96 13.98
CA TYR A 105 -8.59 8.34 15.24
C TYR A 105 -10.08 8.59 15.53
N GLY A 106 -10.78 7.55 16.00
CA GLY A 106 -12.23 7.49 16.17
C GLY A 106 -12.75 7.80 17.58
N ASP A 107 -12.01 8.54 18.40
CA ASP A 107 -12.44 8.95 19.74
C ASP A 107 -12.84 10.44 19.75
N PRO A 108 -14.08 10.79 20.15
CA PRO A 108 -14.57 12.16 20.14
C PRO A 108 -14.03 13.03 21.28
N GLN A 109 -13.28 12.48 22.24
CA GLN A 109 -12.75 13.26 23.36
C GLN A 109 -11.81 14.37 22.88
N PRO A 110 -11.79 15.54 23.56
CA PRO A 110 -10.93 16.67 23.20
C PRO A 110 -9.42 16.36 23.09
N SER A 111 -8.93 15.33 23.76
CA SER A 111 -7.54 14.86 23.70
C SER A 111 -7.22 13.98 22.48
N TRP A 112 -8.23 13.60 21.69
CA TRP A 112 -8.12 12.60 20.62
C TRP A 112 -8.68 13.02 19.26
N TYR A 113 -9.82 13.72 19.22
CA TYR A 113 -10.56 14.01 17.97
C TYR A 113 -9.76 14.69 16.84
N PHE A 114 -8.68 15.42 17.19
CA PHE A 114 -7.84 16.12 16.23
C PHE A 114 -6.75 15.24 15.60
N ARG A 115 -6.53 14.03 16.10
CA ARG A 115 -5.46 13.11 15.64
C ARG A 115 -5.86 12.48 14.31
N ASN A 116 -5.32 13.05 13.24
CA ASN A 116 -5.57 12.64 11.86
C ASN A 116 -4.27 12.89 11.07
N ALA A 117 -3.22 12.15 11.39
CA ALA A 117 -1.88 12.41 10.86
C ALA A 117 -1.83 12.09 9.37
N PHE A 118 -1.32 13.03 8.56
CA PHE A 118 -1.02 12.81 7.15
C PHE A 118 0.46 12.43 7.04
N ASP A 119 0.81 11.17 7.28
CA ASP A 119 2.20 10.78 7.56
C ASP A 119 3.17 11.09 6.42
N VAL A 120 2.71 10.97 5.17
CA VAL A 120 3.53 11.33 4.01
C VAL A 120 3.67 12.85 3.91
N GLY A 121 2.57 13.60 3.94
CA GLY A 121 2.61 15.04 3.69
C GLY A 121 2.88 15.97 4.86
N GLU A 122 2.64 15.55 6.10
CA GLU A 122 2.93 16.33 7.32
C GLU A 122 4.32 16.01 7.88
N TYR A 123 4.81 14.76 7.72
CA TYR A 123 6.05 14.31 8.37
C TYR A 123 7.17 13.90 7.42
N ASN A 124 6.92 13.82 6.10
CA ASN A 124 7.86 13.37 5.09
C ASN A 124 8.28 11.91 5.29
N PHE A 125 7.39 10.98 4.96
CA PHE A 125 7.59 9.52 5.11
C PHE A 125 8.97 9.02 4.64
N GLY A 126 9.49 9.52 3.51
CA GLY A 126 10.81 9.13 3.01
C GLY A 126 12.00 9.55 3.89
N LEU A 127 11.93 10.72 4.54
CA LEU A 127 12.95 11.17 5.51
C LEU A 127 12.88 10.40 6.83
N LEU A 128 11.80 9.63 7.05
CA LEU A 128 11.59 8.79 8.23
C LEU A 128 11.95 7.32 7.97
N ALA A 129 12.58 7.02 6.83
CA ALA A 129 13.07 5.70 6.53
C ALA A 129 13.99 5.17 7.64
N ASN A 130 14.08 3.87 7.82
CA ASN A 130 14.99 3.26 8.78
C ASN A 130 16.13 2.55 8.06
N SER A 131 17.32 2.53 8.68
CA SER A 131 18.39 1.64 8.23
C SER A 131 17.97 0.21 8.48
N LEU A 132 18.08 -0.61 7.44
CA LEU A 132 17.71 -2.02 7.42
C LEU A 132 18.96 -2.88 7.63
N GLU A 133 18.78 -4.10 8.14
CA GLU A 133 19.88 -5.03 8.32
C GLU A 133 19.63 -6.35 7.57
N LEU A 134 20.70 -6.90 6.98
CA LEU A 134 20.69 -8.25 6.42
C LEU A 134 20.54 -9.29 7.54
N GLY A 135 19.71 -10.31 7.30
CA GLY A 135 19.38 -11.36 8.26
C GLY A 135 18.33 -10.98 9.30
N LYS A 136 17.85 -9.72 9.28
CA LYS A 136 16.78 -9.21 10.13
C LYS A 136 15.58 -8.83 9.29
N GLU A 137 15.51 -7.59 8.81
CA GLU A 137 14.44 -7.09 7.96
C GLU A 137 14.59 -7.63 6.52
N ILE A 138 15.82 -7.67 6.02
CA ILE A 138 16.15 -8.11 4.66
C ILE A 138 16.85 -9.48 4.72
N PRO A 139 16.56 -10.42 3.81
CA PRO A 139 17.25 -11.72 3.79
C PRO A 139 18.77 -11.57 3.65
N ASP A 140 19.55 -12.52 4.18
CA ASP A 140 21.02 -12.50 4.14
C ASP A 140 21.61 -12.37 2.72
N HIS A 141 20.91 -12.87 1.71
CA HIS A 141 21.31 -12.79 0.29
C HIS A 141 20.83 -11.52 -0.42
N GLY A 142 20.16 -10.61 0.31
CA GLY A 142 19.69 -9.34 -0.23
C GLY A 142 20.80 -8.31 -0.38
N LEU A 143 20.41 -7.14 -0.86
CA LEU A 143 21.25 -5.96 -1.02
C LEU A 143 20.60 -4.79 -0.27
N LEU A 144 21.43 -4.00 0.41
CA LEU A 144 21.05 -2.74 1.03
C LEU A 144 21.60 -1.59 0.20
N LEU A 145 20.78 -0.56 0.01
CA LEU A 145 21.10 0.61 -0.81
C LEU A 145 20.84 1.88 -0.01
N ASP A 146 21.75 2.84 -0.17
CA ASP A 146 21.70 4.12 0.53
C ASP A 146 20.81 5.14 -0.20
N ALA A 147 20.45 6.21 0.51
CA ALA A 147 19.83 7.40 -0.05
C ALA A 147 20.59 8.66 0.33
N VAL A 148 20.58 9.67 -0.54
CA VAL A 148 21.13 11.00 -0.23
C VAL A 148 19.99 12.01 -0.19
N PHE A 149 19.88 12.74 0.91
CA PHE A 149 18.90 13.81 1.12
C PHE A 149 19.60 15.12 1.46
N ALA A 150 18.84 16.22 1.53
CA ALA A 150 19.32 17.51 2.00
C ALA A 150 18.81 17.78 3.42
N ASP A 151 19.67 18.29 4.30
CA ASP A 151 19.29 18.72 5.65
C ASP A 151 18.60 20.10 5.64
N ASN A 152 18.24 20.61 6.82
CA ASN A 152 17.58 21.91 6.97
C ASN A 152 18.45 23.12 6.56
N ASN A 153 19.77 22.94 6.40
CA ASN A 153 20.68 23.96 5.88
C ASN A 153 20.89 23.83 4.36
N GLY A 154 20.37 22.77 3.75
CA GLY A 154 20.57 22.43 2.34
C GLY A 154 21.85 21.62 2.07
N ASP A 155 22.54 21.17 3.11
CA ASP A 155 23.73 20.32 2.96
C ASP A 155 23.31 18.85 2.73
N PRO A 156 23.98 18.12 1.84
CA PRO A 156 23.64 16.73 1.58
C PRO A 156 24.07 15.84 2.76
N TYR A 157 23.23 14.88 3.13
CA TYR A 157 23.57 13.80 4.05
C TYR A 157 23.19 12.44 3.46
N LEU A 158 23.99 11.43 3.82
CA LEU A 158 23.77 10.04 3.45
C LEU A 158 22.91 9.37 4.53
N MET A 159 21.94 8.60 4.09
CA MET A 159 21.14 7.70 4.91
C MET A 159 21.46 6.28 4.46
N ASP A 160 22.24 5.59 5.27
CA ASP A 160 22.79 4.27 4.95
C ASP A 160 21.70 3.19 5.03
N ASP A 161 21.74 2.24 4.09
CA ASP A 161 21.00 0.98 4.14
C ASP A 161 19.47 1.11 4.24
N VAL A 162 18.85 2.10 3.58
CA VAL A 162 17.41 2.40 3.70
C VAL A 162 16.50 1.75 2.66
N VAL A 163 17.08 1.08 1.66
CA VAL A 163 16.33 0.31 0.66
C VAL A 163 16.88 -1.11 0.60
N GLY A 164 16.01 -2.09 0.85
CA GLY A 164 16.32 -3.51 0.65
C GLY A 164 15.90 -3.99 -0.73
N VAL A 165 16.79 -4.72 -1.42
CA VAL A 165 16.50 -5.35 -2.72
C VAL A 165 16.86 -6.82 -2.65
N TYR A 166 15.92 -7.71 -2.91
CA TYR A 166 16.16 -9.15 -2.79
C TYR A 166 15.18 -9.98 -3.63
N GLU A 167 15.55 -11.24 -3.86
CA GLU A 167 14.65 -12.23 -4.44
C GLU A 167 14.05 -13.13 -3.35
N ARG A 168 12.78 -13.52 -3.49
CA ARG A 168 12.15 -14.53 -2.63
C ARG A 168 11.43 -15.60 -3.46
N ASP A 169 11.44 -16.83 -2.97
CA ASP A 169 10.62 -17.92 -3.52
C ASP A 169 9.15 -17.67 -3.18
N ASN A 170 8.28 -17.84 -4.17
CA ASN A 170 6.82 -17.65 -4.03
C ASN A 170 6.05 -18.94 -4.38
N GLY A 171 6.65 -20.10 -4.10
CA GLY A 171 5.99 -21.40 -4.28
C GLY A 171 5.84 -21.83 -5.74
N ILE A 172 4.66 -22.35 -6.09
CA ILE A 172 4.35 -22.85 -7.44
C ILE A 172 3.87 -21.67 -8.30
N LEU A 173 4.51 -21.47 -9.45
CA LEU A 173 4.06 -20.51 -10.46
C LEU A 173 2.91 -21.08 -11.29
N TRP A 174 3.17 -22.23 -11.93
CA TRP A 174 2.14 -23.01 -12.60
C TRP A 174 2.47 -24.49 -12.54
N LYS A 175 1.42 -25.32 -12.62
CA LYS A 175 1.53 -26.77 -12.58
C LYS A 175 0.43 -27.41 -13.40
N HIS A 176 0.76 -28.46 -14.15
CA HIS A 176 -0.22 -29.31 -14.80
C HIS A 176 0.16 -30.79 -14.68
N TYR A 177 -0.82 -31.63 -14.36
CA TYR A 177 -0.68 -33.08 -14.42
C TYR A 177 -1.65 -33.63 -15.45
N ASP A 178 -1.12 -34.15 -16.56
CA ASP A 178 -1.93 -34.80 -17.58
C ASP A 178 -2.09 -36.28 -17.25
N TYR A 179 -3.29 -36.67 -16.82
CA TYR A 179 -3.59 -38.04 -16.38
C TYR A 179 -3.51 -39.08 -17.50
N LEU A 180 -3.64 -38.65 -18.77
CA LEU A 180 -3.59 -39.55 -19.92
C LEU A 180 -2.15 -39.93 -20.28
N SER A 181 -1.25 -38.95 -20.35
CA SER A 181 0.18 -39.20 -20.62
C SER A 181 1.01 -39.50 -19.37
N GLY A 182 0.51 -39.16 -18.18
CA GLY A 182 1.27 -39.18 -16.93
C GLY A 182 2.28 -38.03 -16.81
N ARG A 183 2.27 -37.05 -17.72
CA ARG A 183 3.18 -35.90 -17.69
C ARG A 183 2.86 -34.98 -16.52
N ASN A 184 3.90 -34.54 -15.81
CA ASN A 184 3.81 -33.69 -14.63
C ASN A 184 4.71 -32.47 -14.79
N ASP A 185 4.15 -31.38 -15.28
CA ASP A 185 4.86 -30.14 -15.53
C ASP A 185 4.70 -29.19 -14.33
N VAL A 186 5.80 -28.58 -13.87
CA VAL A 186 5.78 -27.60 -12.75
C VAL A 186 6.83 -26.52 -12.97
N ARG A 187 6.49 -25.28 -12.63
CA ARG A 187 7.44 -24.17 -12.49
C ARG A 187 7.29 -23.53 -11.12
N ARG A 188 8.41 -23.09 -10.55
CA ARG A 188 8.43 -22.35 -9.29
C ARG A 188 8.35 -20.87 -9.58
N SER A 189 7.69 -20.13 -8.68
CA SER A 189 7.62 -18.68 -8.75
C SER A 189 8.76 -18.08 -7.94
N ARG A 190 9.36 -17.03 -8.49
CA ARG A 190 10.28 -16.14 -7.80
C ARG A 190 9.79 -14.72 -7.93
N GLN A 191 10.03 -13.91 -6.92
CA GLN A 191 9.70 -12.50 -6.87
C GLN A 191 10.97 -11.67 -6.66
N LEU A 192 11.06 -10.52 -7.33
CA LEU A 192 11.95 -9.43 -6.94
C LEU A 192 11.17 -8.49 -6.00
N VAL A 193 11.79 -8.12 -4.88
CA VAL A 193 11.22 -7.22 -3.89
C VAL A 193 12.16 -6.03 -3.70
N LEU A 194 11.59 -4.82 -3.79
CA LEU A 194 12.21 -3.59 -3.30
C LEU A 194 11.41 -3.13 -2.08
N ASN A 195 12.07 -2.97 -0.93
CA ASN A 195 11.43 -2.68 0.35
C ASN A 195 12.06 -1.46 1.03
N MET A 196 11.23 -0.67 1.69
CA MET A 196 11.66 0.28 2.72
C MET A 196 10.81 0.11 3.98
N THR A 197 11.34 0.51 5.13
CA THR A 197 10.56 0.74 6.34
C THR A 197 10.69 2.18 6.81
N ALA A 198 9.66 2.70 7.47
CA ALA A 198 9.68 4.02 8.09
C ALA A 198 8.95 4.00 9.44
N ALA A 199 9.47 4.78 10.40
CA ALA A 199 8.89 4.91 11.73
C ALA A 199 8.31 6.32 11.93
N ILE A 200 7.02 6.41 12.25
CA ILE A 200 6.30 7.67 12.47
C ILE A 200 5.67 7.64 13.85
N GLY A 201 6.31 8.34 14.78
CA GLY A 201 5.88 8.37 16.17
C GLY A 201 5.91 6.97 16.79
N ASN A 202 4.75 6.34 16.90
CA ASN A 202 4.57 5.03 17.50
C ASN A 202 4.38 3.88 16.48
N TYR A 203 4.13 4.18 15.21
CA TYR A 203 3.95 3.16 14.16
C TYR A 203 5.21 2.95 13.33
N ASP A 204 5.34 1.74 12.80
CA ASP A 204 6.33 1.34 11.82
C ASP A 204 5.60 0.79 10.59
N TYR A 205 5.95 1.28 9.40
CA TYR A 205 5.37 0.84 8.13
C TYR A 205 6.43 0.26 7.22
N GLY A 206 6.15 -0.90 6.63
CA GLY A 206 6.94 -1.46 5.53
C GLY A 206 6.20 -1.29 4.20
N ILE A 207 6.83 -0.68 3.20
CA ILE A 207 6.28 -0.56 1.84
C ILE A 207 7.16 -1.36 0.90
N SER A 208 6.58 -2.36 0.24
CA SER A 208 7.28 -3.22 -0.70
C SER A 208 6.67 -3.16 -2.10
N TRP A 209 7.53 -2.95 -3.10
CA TRP A 209 7.22 -3.10 -4.51
C TRP A 209 7.70 -4.46 -4.99
N VAL A 210 6.77 -5.30 -5.43
CA VAL A 210 7.00 -6.71 -5.72
C VAL A 210 6.75 -6.98 -7.21
N PHE A 211 7.70 -7.64 -7.87
CA PHE A 211 7.63 -7.97 -9.29
C PHE A 211 7.65 -9.50 -9.44
N ASP A 212 6.66 -10.07 -10.12
CA ASP A 212 6.53 -11.50 -10.39
C ASP A 212 7.02 -11.86 -11.81
N GLN A 213 7.47 -13.10 -11.99
CA GLN A 213 7.90 -13.63 -13.29
C GLN A 213 6.77 -13.68 -14.33
N ASP A 214 5.49 -13.67 -13.92
CA ASP A 214 4.34 -13.68 -14.83
C ASP A 214 3.91 -12.29 -15.32
N GLY A 215 4.68 -11.25 -14.96
CA GLY A 215 4.40 -9.86 -15.29
C GLY A 215 3.47 -9.18 -14.30
N THR A 216 3.08 -9.82 -13.19
CA THR A 216 2.35 -9.17 -12.10
C THR A 216 3.25 -8.18 -11.34
N PHE A 217 2.69 -7.01 -11.04
CA PHE A 217 3.25 -6.03 -10.11
C PHE A 217 2.37 -5.97 -8.87
N GLU A 218 2.96 -6.07 -7.68
CA GLU A 218 2.26 -6.11 -6.40
C GLU A 218 2.83 -5.07 -5.44
N VAL A 219 1.94 -4.51 -4.63
CA VAL A 219 2.29 -3.61 -3.53
C VAL A 219 1.93 -4.30 -2.23
N GLU A 220 2.88 -4.43 -1.31
CA GLU A 220 2.64 -4.88 0.07
C GLU A 220 2.87 -3.72 1.04
N ALA A 221 1.90 -3.48 1.93
CA ALA A 221 2.01 -2.55 3.05
C ALA A 221 1.91 -3.33 4.36
N ASP A 222 2.98 -3.27 5.15
CA ASP A 222 3.08 -3.87 6.48
C ASP A 222 2.85 -2.80 7.54
N LEU A 223 1.91 -3.04 8.46
CA LEU A 223 1.62 -2.17 9.58
C LEU A 223 2.07 -2.87 10.86
N THR A 224 3.00 -2.26 11.59
CA THR A 224 3.52 -2.77 12.86
C THR A 224 3.90 -1.61 13.79
N GLY A 225 4.61 -1.90 14.88
CA GLY A 225 4.99 -0.92 15.89
C GLY A 225 4.07 -0.97 17.10
N ILE A 226 3.92 0.15 17.78
CA ILE A 226 3.21 0.26 19.06
C ILE A 226 1.88 0.97 18.81
N VAL A 227 0.76 0.37 19.21
CA VAL A 227 -0.55 1.06 19.14
C VAL A 227 -0.52 2.32 20.00
N LEU A 228 -1.03 3.44 19.49
CA LEU A 228 -1.09 4.69 20.23
C LEU A 228 -2.03 4.52 21.45
N ALA A 229 -1.43 4.46 22.64
CA ALA A 229 -2.12 4.12 23.88
C ALA A 229 -2.93 5.29 24.46
N GLN A 230 -4.09 4.95 25.01
CA GLN A 230 -4.94 5.81 25.82
C GLN A 230 -5.00 5.29 27.26
N GLY A 231 -4.82 6.18 28.24
CA GLY A 231 -5.06 5.84 29.65
C GLY A 231 -6.56 5.67 29.93
N THR A 232 -6.93 4.68 30.74
CA THR A 232 -8.31 4.41 31.16
C THR A 232 -8.35 3.89 32.59
N ASP A 233 -9.44 4.13 33.33
CA ASP A 233 -9.65 3.49 34.63
C ASP A 233 -10.10 2.02 34.50
N ALA A 234 -10.44 1.57 33.30
CA ALA A 234 -10.84 0.20 33.05
C ALA A 234 -9.70 -0.79 33.34
N THR A 235 -10.06 -1.84 34.07
CA THR A 235 -9.21 -2.99 34.38
C THR A 235 -9.70 -4.27 33.71
N THR A 236 -10.95 -4.27 33.25
CA THR A 236 -11.57 -5.36 32.51
C THR A 236 -12.25 -4.87 31.23
N VAL A 237 -12.38 -5.74 30.23
CA VAL A 237 -12.98 -5.39 28.93
C VAL A 237 -14.44 -4.94 29.05
N GLN A 238 -15.15 -5.35 30.10
CA GLN A 238 -16.54 -4.97 30.35
C GLN A 238 -16.69 -3.51 30.82
N GLU A 239 -15.60 -2.90 31.31
CA GLU A 239 -15.57 -1.54 31.84
C GLU A 239 -15.24 -0.49 30.77
N GLN A 240 -14.79 -0.92 29.59
CA GLN A 240 -14.26 -0.03 28.55
C GLN A 240 -15.30 0.31 27.47
N GLU A 241 -15.35 1.58 27.07
CA GLU A 241 -16.19 2.03 25.96
C GLU A 241 -15.69 1.56 24.60
N GLY A 242 -16.59 1.53 23.62
CA GLY A 242 -16.33 0.98 22.29
C GLY A 242 -15.31 1.76 21.43
N PHE A 243 -14.96 3.00 21.78
CA PHE A 243 -14.03 3.83 21.01
C PHE A 243 -12.57 3.41 21.17
N ALA A 244 -12.23 2.76 22.27
CA ALA A 244 -10.86 2.38 22.59
C ALA A 244 -10.81 1.05 23.34
N PRO A 245 -10.88 -0.11 22.66
CA PRO A 245 -10.80 -1.41 23.30
C PRO A 245 -9.63 -1.54 24.29
N LEU A 246 -9.86 -2.23 25.41
CA LEU A 246 -8.84 -2.44 26.43
C LEU A 246 -7.80 -3.44 25.91
N MET A 247 -6.53 -3.01 25.82
CA MET A 247 -5.40 -3.87 25.44
C MET A 247 -4.70 -4.44 26.68
N ALA A 248 -4.61 -3.65 27.75
CA ALA A 248 -4.10 -4.08 29.05
C ALA A 248 -4.78 -3.29 30.17
N GLU A 249 -4.57 -3.70 31.43
CA GLU A 249 -5.07 -2.96 32.59
C GLU A 249 -4.60 -1.49 32.55
N HIS A 250 -5.57 -0.57 32.52
CA HIS A 250 -5.39 0.87 32.35
C HIS A 250 -4.85 1.35 30.99
N VAL A 251 -4.89 0.50 29.96
CA VAL A 251 -4.39 0.81 28.60
C VAL A 251 -5.44 0.45 27.55
N GLY A 252 -6.10 1.48 27.02
CA GLY A 252 -6.96 1.38 25.84
C GLY A 252 -6.19 1.67 24.55
N GLY A 253 -6.59 1.06 23.45
CA GLY A 253 -6.12 1.39 22.10
C GLY A 253 -7.25 2.03 21.31
N VAL A 254 -7.15 3.31 20.98
CA VAL A 254 -8.22 4.03 20.27
C VAL A 254 -8.39 3.45 18.87
N ASN A 255 -9.63 3.15 18.48
CA ASN A 255 -9.96 2.71 17.12
C ASN A 255 -9.51 3.77 16.10
N HIS A 256 -8.88 3.34 15.02
CA HIS A 256 -8.41 4.24 13.97
C HIS A 256 -8.39 3.52 12.63
N GLN A 257 -8.12 4.27 11.56
CA GLN A 257 -7.88 3.69 10.26
C GLN A 257 -6.50 4.09 9.74
N HIS A 258 -5.92 3.27 8.88
CA HIS A 258 -4.77 3.65 8.06
C HIS A 258 -5.21 3.69 6.61
N TYR A 259 -5.19 4.85 5.98
CA TYR A 259 -5.58 5.04 4.59
C TYR A 259 -4.38 5.48 3.77
N PHE A 260 -3.89 4.58 2.94
CA PHE A 260 -2.83 4.83 1.97
C PHE A 260 -3.47 5.29 0.65
N SER A 261 -2.84 6.21 -0.07
CA SER A 261 -3.14 6.51 -1.46
C SER A 261 -1.90 6.24 -2.30
N PHE A 262 -2.00 5.27 -3.20
CA PHE A 262 -0.94 4.94 -4.13
C PHE A 262 -1.19 5.63 -5.47
N ARG A 263 -0.22 6.39 -5.96
CA ARG A 263 -0.24 7.03 -7.28
C ARG A 263 0.48 6.12 -8.27
N LEU A 264 -0.22 5.68 -9.31
CA LEU A 264 0.28 4.79 -10.36
C LEU A 264 0.09 5.50 -11.69
N ASP A 265 1.18 6.01 -12.23
CA ASP A 265 1.26 6.70 -13.52
C ASP A 265 1.39 5.64 -14.62
N MET A 266 0.30 5.38 -15.34
CA MET A 266 0.14 4.17 -16.13
C MET A 266 0.64 4.35 -17.55
N ASP A 267 1.30 3.31 -18.07
CA ASP A 267 1.97 3.36 -19.36
C ASP A 267 1.73 2.06 -20.14
N VAL A 268 0.53 1.48 -20.04
CA VAL A 268 0.28 0.12 -20.57
C VAL A 268 0.45 0.10 -22.09
N ASP A 269 1.55 -0.50 -22.57
CA ASP A 269 1.97 -0.48 -23.98
C ASP A 269 2.24 0.93 -24.56
N GLY A 270 2.42 1.93 -23.70
CA GLY A 270 2.59 3.35 -24.05
C GLY A 270 1.67 4.27 -23.24
N THR A 271 1.81 5.57 -23.42
CA THR A 271 1.11 6.60 -22.62
C THR A 271 -0.37 6.73 -22.95
N SER A 272 -0.81 6.35 -24.15
CA SER A 272 -2.21 6.49 -24.56
C SER A 272 -3.03 5.32 -24.01
N ASN A 273 -3.64 5.50 -22.86
CA ASN A 273 -4.42 4.50 -22.13
C ASN A 273 -5.90 4.90 -22.00
N SER A 274 -6.75 3.91 -21.73
CA SER A 274 -8.14 4.07 -21.30
C SER A 274 -8.37 3.24 -20.04
N VAL A 275 -9.46 3.51 -19.34
CA VAL A 275 -9.85 2.73 -18.15
C VAL A 275 -11.28 2.19 -18.25
N SER A 276 -11.49 0.97 -17.76
CA SER A 276 -12.80 0.36 -17.59
C SER A 276 -12.96 -0.27 -16.21
N GLU A 277 -14.19 -0.30 -15.72
CA GLU A 277 -14.60 -1.12 -14.58
C GLU A 277 -15.04 -2.50 -15.09
N MET A 278 -14.49 -3.56 -14.53
CA MET A 278 -14.91 -4.94 -14.75
C MET A 278 -15.69 -5.45 -13.53
N GLY A 279 -16.80 -6.13 -13.79
CA GLY A 279 -17.57 -6.83 -12.77
C GLY A 279 -18.19 -8.12 -13.31
N VAL A 280 -18.86 -8.86 -12.44
CA VAL A 280 -19.58 -10.09 -12.76
C VAL A 280 -21.05 -9.94 -12.37
N VAL A 281 -21.95 -10.27 -13.30
CA VAL A 281 -23.40 -10.23 -13.07
C VAL A 281 -24.05 -11.59 -13.30
N PRO A 282 -24.95 -12.03 -12.41
CA PRO A 282 -25.77 -13.22 -12.66
C PRO A 282 -26.85 -12.91 -13.70
N LEU A 283 -27.15 -13.88 -14.56
CA LEU A 283 -28.25 -13.76 -15.53
C LEU A 283 -29.55 -14.32 -14.94
N PRO A 284 -30.71 -13.67 -15.14
CA PRO A 284 -31.98 -14.18 -14.64
C PRO A 284 -32.33 -15.54 -15.28
N SER A 285 -33.00 -16.40 -14.53
CA SER A 285 -33.54 -17.66 -15.09
C SER A 285 -34.55 -17.36 -16.19
N GLY A 286 -34.50 -18.13 -17.28
CA GLY A 286 -35.38 -17.93 -18.43
C GLY A 286 -35.04 -18.84 -19.60
N PRO A 287 -35.64 -18.65 -20.78
CA PRO A 287 -35.35 -19.46 -21.97
C PRO A 287 -33.86 -19.52 -22.33
N ASP A 288 -33.13 -18.40 -22.14
CA ASP A 288 -31.70 -18.28 -22.42
C ASP A 288 -30.78 -18.70 -21.24
N ASN A 289 -31.36 -18.95 -20.07
CA ASN A 289 -30.68 -19.47 -18.88
C ASN A 289 -31.61 -20.47 -18.15
N PRO A 290 -31.95 -21.62 -18.76
CA PRO A 290 -33.04 -22.48 -18.31
C PRO A 290 -32.79 -23.16 -16.96
N ILE A 291 -31.53 -23.24 -16.54
CA ILE A 291 -31.13 -23.82 -15.26
C ILE A 291 -30.60 -22.77 -14.26
N GLY A 292 -30.64 -21.47 -14.61
CA GLY A 292 -30.34 -20.37 -13.70
C GLY A 292 -28.87 -20.25 -13.28
N ASN A 293 -27.94 -20.94 -13.93
CA ASN A 293 -26.53 -21.00 -13.51
C ASN A 293 -25.63 -19.96 -14.19
N ALA A 294 -26.13 -19.29 -15.24
CA ALA A 294 -25.32 -18.38 -16.03
C ALA A 294 -24.99 -17.07 -15.30
N PHE A 295 -23.76 -16.63 -15.45
CA PHE A 295 -23.25 -15.31 -15.10
C PHE A 295 -22.28 -14.87 -16.20
N MET A 296 -22.02 -13.57 -16.30
CA MET A 296 -21.09 -13.04 -17.30
C MET A 296 -20.27 -11.89 -16.73
N ALA A 297 -19.11 -11.65 -17.32
CA ALA A 297 -18.39 -10.42 -17.10
C ALA A 297 -19.14 -9.24 -17.76
N GLU A 298 -19.19 -8.13 -17.06
CA GLU A 298 -19.68 -6.85 -17.55
C GLU A 298 -18.54 -5.84 -17.46
N GLU A 299 -18.35 -5.06 -18.52
CA GLU A 299 -17.28 -4.06 -18.62
C GLU A 299 -17.92 -2.70 -18.90
N THR A 300 -17.60 -1.72 -18.07
CA THR A 300 -18.10 -0.34 -18.16
C THR A 300 -16.93 0.59 -18.38
N PRO A 301 -16.77 1.21 -19.57
CA PRO A 301 -15.76 2.24 -19.78
C PRO A 301 -15.97 3.42 -18.84
N LEU A 302 -14.89 3.99 -18.30
CA LEU A 302 -14.92 5.20 -17.48
C LEU A 302 -14.35 6.33 -18.34
N GLY A 303 -15.23 7.18 -18.88
CA GLY A 303 -14.88 8.08 -19.98
C GLY A 303 -14.31 9.42 -19.53
N SER A 304 -14.56 9.80 -18.28
CA SER A 304 -14.05 11.02 -17.66
C SER A 304 -13.62 10.75 -16.21
N GLU A 305 -12.91 11.70 -15.63
CA GLU A 305 -12.45 11.65 -14.24
C GLU A 305 -13.59 11.44 -13.23
N MET A 306 -14.72 12.13 -13.40
CA MET A 306 -15.87 11.94 -12.50
C MET A 306 -16.52 10.56 -12.66
N ASP A 307 -16.46 9.94 -13.84
CA ASP A 307 -16.88 8.55 -14.02
C ASP A 307 -15.96 7.57 -13.26
N ALA A 308 -14.68 7.95 -13.08
CA ALA A 308 -13.62 7.13 -12.52
C ALA A 308 -13.47 7.20 -11.00
N VAL A 309 -14.40 7.85 -10.29
CA VAL A 309 -14.49 7.82 -8.82
C VAL A 309 -15.28 6.60 -8.38
N ARG A 310 -14.60 5.51 -7.99
CA ARG A 310 -15.20 4.18 -7.80
C ARG A 310 -14.89 3.58 -6.44
N ASP A 311 -15.80 2.72 -6.01
CA ASP A 311 -15.64 1.88 -4.83
C ASP A 311 -15.58 0.40 -5.19
N GLN A 312 -14.90 -0.39 -4.36
CA GLN A 312 -14.96 -1.84 -4.46
C GLN A 312 -16.40 -2.35 -4.30
N ASN A 313 -16.69 -3.49 -4.93
CA ASN A 313 -17.96 -4.17 -4.76
C ASN A 313 -17.76 -5.69 -4.77
N MET A 314 -17.88 -6.29 -3.58
CA MET A 314 -17.75 -7.74 -3.40
C MET A 314 -18.83 -8.53 -4.14
N MET A 315 -20.04 -7.98 -4.30
CA MET A 315 -21.14 -8.68 -4.96
C MET A 315 -20.87 -8.92 -6.44
N SER A 316 -20.12 -8.01 -7.08
CA SER A 316 -19.78 -8.09 -8.50
C SER A 316 -18.32 -8.47 -8.74
N SER A 317 -17.54 -8.82 -7.70
CA SER A 317 -16.09 -9.01 -7.79
C SER A 317 -15.39 -7.89 -8.56
N ARG A 318 -15.73 -6.64 -8.26
CA ARG A 318 -15.32 -5.46 -9.04
C ARG A 318 -13.80 -5.30 -9.09
N GLN A 319 -13.30 -5.01 -10.29
CA GLN A 319 -11.90 -4.74 -10.61
C GLN A 319 -11.82 -3.58 -11.63
N TRP A 320 -10.63 -3.01 -11.82
CA TRP A 320 -10.44 -1.92 -12.77
C TRP A 320 -9.32 -2.27 -13.74
N ARG A 321 -9.56 -2.02 -15.02
CA ARG A 321 -8.68 -2.41 -16.11
C ARG A 321 -8.17 -1.15 -16.79
N ILE A 322 -6.85 -1.04 -16.90
CA ILE A 322 -6.15 0.01 -17.63
C ILE A 322 -5.66 -0.64 -18.92
N LEU A 323 -6.10 -0.10 -20.06
CA LEU A 323 -5.91 -0.71 -21.36
C LEU A 323 -5.21 0.24 -22.33
N SER A 324 -4.37 -0.32 -23.19
CA SER A 324 -3.81 0.40 -24.32
C SER A 324 -4.91 0.84 -25.29
N ALA A 325 -4.89 2.12 -25.66
CA ALA A 325 -5.77 2.65 -26.70
C ALA A 325 -5.14 2.57 -28.10
N GLU A 326 -3.87 2.17 -28.22
CA GLU A 326 -3.13 2.17 -29.48
C GLU A 326 -2.88 0.78 -30.04
N THR A 327 -2.79 -0.24 -29.18
CA THR A 327 -2.36 -1.59 -29.55
C THR A 327 -3.50 -2.61 -29.41
N THR A 328 -3.41 -3.67 -30.21
CA THR A 328 -4.25 -4.86 -30.08
C THR A 328 -3.37 -6.10 -30.04
N ASN A 329 -3.73 -7.06 -29.21
CA ASN A 329 -3.07 -8.35 -29.13
C ASN A 329 -3.49 -9.26 -30.31
N SER A 330 -2.85 -10.43 -30.43
CA SER A 330 -3.07 -11.36 -31.54
C SER A 330 -4.51 -11.87 -31.71
N ILE A 331 -5.35 -11.75 -30.68
CA ILE A 331 -6.76 -12.18 -30.69
C ILE A 331 -7.75 -10.99 -30.78
N GLY A 332 -7.24 -9.78 -31.01
CA GLY A 332 -8.06 -8.58 -31.21
C GLY A 332 -8.55 -7.91 -29.93
N GLY A 333 -8.02 -8.29 -28.76
CA GLY A 333 -8.25 -7.59 -27.50
C GLY A 333 -7.21 -6.48 -27.29
N GLN A 334 -7.52 -5.51 -26.44
CA GLN A 334 -6.56 -4.47 -26.04
C GLN A 334 -5.65 -5.01 -24.91
N PRO A 335 -4.31 -4.95 -25.07
CA PRO A 335 -3.35 -5.18 -23.98
C PRO A 335 -3.71 -4.33 -22.76
N SER A 336 -3.69 -4.93 -21.59
CA SER A 336 -4.15 -4.23 -20.38
C SER A 336 -3.50 -4.79 -19.11
N TYR A 337 -3.54 -3.98 -18.05
CA TYR A 337 -3.29 -4.40 -16.68
C TYR A 337 -4.56 -4.19 -15.85
N VAL A 338 -4.88 -5.15 -14.99
CA VAL A 338 -6.06 -5.12 -14.11
C VAL A 338 -5.59 -4.88 -12.68
N LEU A 339 -6.08 -3.81 -12.07
CA LEU A 339 -5.98 -3.59 -10.64
C LEU A 339 -6.90 -4.57 -9.91
N MET A 340 -6.28 -5.50 -9.21
CA MET A 340 -6.92 -6.47 -8.33
C MET A 340 -6.84 -5.96 -6.89
N PRO A 341 -7.98 -5.61 -6.29
CA PRO A 341 -8.00 -5.12 -4.92
C PRO A 341 -7.64 -6.24 -3.93
N GLY A 342 -6.84 -5.91 -2.91
CA GLY A 342 -6.65 -6.74 -1.72
C GLY A 342 -7.64 -6.41 -0.61
N HIS A 343 -7.27 -6.73 0.64
CA HIS A 343 -8.07 -6.36 1.81
C HIS A 343 -8.20 -4.84 1.94
N ASN A 344 -9.42 -4.34 2.16
CA ASN A 344 -9.69 -2.90 2.19
C ASN A 344 -10.87 -2.59 3.13
N ALA A 345 -11.11 -1.30 3.39
CA ALA A 345 -12.19 -0.79 4.21
C ALA A 345 -12.79 0.49 3.60
N MET A 346 -13.99 0.88 4.07
CA MET A 346 -14.59 2.20 3.79
C MET A 346 -14.08 3.25 4.78
N PHE A 347 -13.91 4.49 4.32
CA PHE A 347 -13.46 5.59 5.17
C PHE A 347 -14.59 6.03 6.10
N LEU A 348 -14.39 5.81 7.39
CA LEU A 348 -15.42 5.91 8.42
C LEU A 348 -15.67 7.31 8.98
N PRO A 349 -14.75 8.30 8.93
CA PRO A 349 -15.08 9.66 9.33
C PRO A 349 -16.34 10.16 8.60
N GLY A 350 -17.28 10.70 9.39
CA GLY A 350 -18.60 11.13 8.91
C GLY A 350 -18.53 12.29 7.92
N GLU A 351 -19.61 12.51 7.17
CA GLU A 351 -19.69 13.52 6.10
C GLU A 351 -19.30 14.93 6.56
N ASP A 352 -19.59 15.28 7.80
CA ASP A 352 -19.35 16.60 8.39
C ASP A 352 -17.95 16.74 9.03
N ALA A 353 -17.12 15.69 8.98
CA ALA A 353 -15.84 15.63 9.68
C ALA A 353 -14.74 16.37 8.90
N ASN A 354 -14.03 17.28 9.55
CA ASN A 354 -12.94 18.05 8.92
C ASN A 354 -11.84 17.15 8.31
N VAL A 355 -11.54 16.00 8.92
CA VAL A 355 -10.58 15.05 8.32
C VAL A 355 -11.08 14.49 6.99
N ARG A 356 -12.38 14.28 6.81
CA ARG A 356 -12.96 13.81 5.54
C ARG A 356 -12.81 14.86 4.45
N ASP A 357 -13.03 16.13 4.80
CA ASP A 357 -12.84 17.25 3.89
C ASP A 357 -11.36 17.42 3.47
N ARG A 358 -10.41 17.14 4.37
CA ARG A 358 -8.97 17.21 4.09
C ARG A 358 -8.42 15.97 3.38
N ALA A 359 -8.97 14.79 3.67
CA ALA A 359 -8.55 13.50 3.14
C ALA A 359 -9.55 12.97 2.11
N GLY A 360 -10.01 13.83 1.18
CA GLY A 360 -11.02 13.41 0.21
C GLY A 360 -10.58 12.25 -0.68
N PHE A 361 -9.28 12.01 -0.87
CA PHE A 361 -8.77 10.82 -1.56
C PHE A 361 -9.20 9.50 -0.89
N ALA A 362 -9.44 9.50 0.42
CA ALA A 362 -9.78 8.31 1.18
C ALA A 362 -11.27 7.93 1.04
N THR A 363 -12.13 8.82 0.57
CA THR A 363 -13.59 8.60 0.56
C THR A 363 -14.05 7.58 -0.49
N HIS A 364 -13.21 7.30 -1.49
CA HIS A 364 -13.43 6.25 -2.49
C HIS A 364 -12.15 5.45 -2.70
N HIS A 365 -12.29 4.20 -3.13
CA HIS A 365 -11.17 3.27 -3.27
C HIS A 365 -10.33 3.49 -4.53
N PHE A 366 -10.92 3.98 -5.61
CA PHE A 366 -10.27 4.06 -6.91
C PHE A 366 -10.64 5.36 -7.61
N TRP A 367 -9.63 6.01 -8.17
CA TRP A 367 -9.72 7.26 -8.90
C TRP A 367 -8.80 7.19 -10.11
N VAL A 368 -9.15 7.91 -11.18
CA VAL A 368 -8.26 8.13 -12.32
C VAL A 368 -8.31 9.58 -12.70
N THR A 369 -7.14 10.19 -12.87
CA THR A 369 -6.99 11.53 -13.46
C THR A 369 -6.25 11.44 -14.79
N GLN A 370 -6.45 12.44 -15.65
CA GLN A 370 -5.51 12.67 -16.74
C GLN A 370 -4.18 13.15 -16.13
N TYR A 371 -3.05 12.70 -16.66
CA TYR A 371 -1.74 13.09 -16.15
C TYR A 371 -1.53 14.61 -16.21
N GLN A 372 -1.12 15.16 -15.07
CA GLN A 372 -0.60 16.52 -14.96
C GLN A 372 0.70 16.50 -14.12
N PRO A 373 1.75 17.23 -14.55
CA PRO A 373 3.07 17.12 -13.93
C PRO A 373 3.15 17.62 -12.48
N ASN A 374 2.17 18.41 -12.02
CA ASN A 374 2.13 18.96 -10.66
C ASN A 374 1.11 18.24 -9.75
N GLU A 375 0.48 17.17 -10.22
CA GLU A 375 -0.51 16.39 -9.49
C GLU A 375 0.16 15.13 -8.93
N LEU A 376 0.79 15.29 -7.76
CA LEU A 376 1.64 14.27 -7.15
C LEU A 376 1.09 13.71 -5.82
N TYR A 377 0.48 14.57 -5.00
CA TYR A 377 0.10 14.25 -3.62
C TYR A 377 -1.41 14.29 -3.42
N ALA A 378 -2.02 13.13 -3.16
CA ALA A 378 -3.47 12.99 -3.06
C ALA A 378 -4.11 13.86 -1.95
N GLY A 379 -3.37 14.15 -0.87
CA GLY A 379 -3.76 15.09 0.19
C GLY A 379 -3.34 16.56 -0.04
N GLY A 380 -2.83 16.89 -1.22
CA GLY A 380 -2.34 18.22 -1.57
C GLY A 380 -0.88 18.49 -1.17
N LEU A 381 -0.35 19.64 -1.61
CA LEU A 381 1.08 19.96 -1.42
C LEU A 381 1.43 20.28 0.04
N TYR A 382 0.51 20.89 0.80
CA TYR A 382 0.75 21.34 2.17
C TYR A 382 -0.40 20.90 3.10
N PRO A 383 -0.50 19.60 3.45
CA PRO A 383 -1.63 19.11 4.24
C PRO A 383 -1.61 19.60 5.69
N ASN A 384 -0.44 19.97 6.25
CA ASN A 384 -0.34 20.45 7.63
C ASN A 384 -1.22 21.70 7.87
N GLN A 385 -2.26 21.54 8.70
CA GLN A 385 -3.28 22.57 8.96
C GLN A 385 -3.96 23.12 7.69
N SER A 386 -4.06 22.30 6.64
CA SER A 386 -4.62 22.71 5.35
C SER A 386 -6.10 23.05 5.41
N ASP A 387 -6.54 23.81 4.42
CA ASP A 387 -7.94 23.93 4.08
C ASP A 387 -8.49 22.60 3.49
N ALA A 388 -9.81 22.49 3.44
CA ALA A 388 -10.55 21.39 2.83
C ALA A 388 -10.39 21.35 1.30
N GLY A 389 -10.50 20.15 0.73
CA GLY A 389 -10.67 19.95 -0.71
C GLY A 389 -9.43 20.17 -1.58
N GLU A 390 -8.23 20.19 -1.00
CA GLU A 390 -6.97 20.19 -1.76
C GLU A 390 -6.58 18.78 -2.22
N GLY A 391 -5.69 18.69 -3.22
CA GLY A 391 -5.22 17.41 -3.76
C GLY A 391 -6.22 16.76 -4.71
N LEU A 392 -6.41 15.45 -4.59
CA LEU A 392 -7.16 14.64 -5.55
C LEU A 392 -8.62 15.11 -5.79
N PRO A 393 -9.40 15.51 -4.76
CA PRO A 393 -10.75 16.05 -4.98
C PRO A 393 -10.79 17.33 -5.81
N LYS A 394 -9.72 18.12 -5.81
CA LYS A 394 -9.60 19.34 -6.60
C LYS A 394 -9.33 19.02 -8.07
N TRP A 395 -8.44 18.06 -8.31
CA TRP A 395 -8.02 17.65 -9.65
C TRP A 395 -9.18 17.00 -10.38
N ILE A 396 -9.79 15.97 -9.78
CA ILE A 396 -10.92 15.24 -10.37
C ILE A 396 -12.14 16.11 -10.74
N SER A 397 -12.22 17.32 -10.19
CA SER A 397 -13.37 18.22 -10.36
C SER A 397 -13.40 18.96 -11.71
N ASP A 398 -12.30 18.98 -12.46
CA ASP A 398 -12.29 19.55 -13.81
C ASP A 398 -12.77 18.56 -14.89
N ASP A 399 -12.98 17.29 -14.51
CA ASP A 399 -13.68 16.24 -15.25
C ASP A 399 -13.04 15.96 -16.62
N GLN A 400 -11.71 15.84 -16.67
CA GLN A 400 -10.99 15.60 -17.92
C GLN A 400 -11.40 14.28 -18.58
N PRO A 401 -11.30 14.17 -19.92
CA PRO A 401 -11.50 12.91 -20.62
C PRO A 401 -10.39 11.90 -20.29
N LEU A 402 -10.74 10.61 -20.27
CA LEU A 402 -9.81 9.52 -19.95
C LEU A 402 -9.59 8.53 -21.10
N ASN A 403 -10.16 8.77 -22.28
CA ASN A 403 -10.12 7.81 -23.39
C ASN A 403 -8.95 8.05 -24.33
N GLY A 404 -7.92 7.21 -24.26
CA GLY A 404 -6.72 7.33 -25.10
C GLY A 404 -5.83 8.49 -24.68
N GLU A 405 -5.75 8.70 -23.36
CA GLU A 405 -5.02 9.80 -22.73
C GLU A 405 -3.92 9.22 -21.83
N ASP A 406 -3.03 10.08 -21.35
CA ASP A 406 -2.03 9.75 -20.32
C ASP A 406 -2.73 9.72 -18.95
N LEU A 407 -2.71 8.58 -18.26
CA LEU A 407 -3.58 8.30 -17.11
C LEU A 407 -2.81 8.04 -15.82
N VAL A 408 -3.29 8.64 -14.73
CA VAL A 408 -2.81 8.36 -13.38
C VAL A 408 -3.92 7.70 -12.58
N VAL A 409 -3.68 6.47 -12.13
CA VAL A 409 -4.54 5.76 -11.19
C VAL A 409 -4.15 6.14 -9.76
N TRP A 410 -5.14 6.48 -8.94
CA TRP A 410 -4.99 6.68 -7.51
C TRP A 410 -5.79 5.61 -6.78
N TYR A 411 -5.09 4.73 -6.06
CA TYR A 411 -5.74 3.64 -5.34
C TYR A 411 -5.65 3.85 -3.84
N SER A 412 -6.81 4.01 -3.22
CA SER A 412 -6.95 4.20 -1.78
C SER A 412 -7.17 2.87 -1.08
N LEU A 413 -6.22 2.54 -0.20
CA LEU A 413 -6.16 1.30 0.56
C LEU A 413 -6.36 1.60 2.04
N GLY A 414 -7.47 1.13 2.59
CA GLY A 414 -7.87 1.33 3.98
C GLY A 414 -7.71 0.07 4.83
N VAL A 415 -7.18 0.24 6.03
CA VAL A 415 -7.23 -0.76 7.12
C VAL A 415 -7.98 -0.14 8.29
N THR A 416 -9.08 -0.74 8.72
CA THR A 416 -9.74 -0.38 9.99
C THR A 416 -9.12 -1.17 11.12
N HIS A 417 -8.38 -0.49 11.99
CA HIS A 417 -7.75 -1.10 13.16
C HIS A 417 -8.63 -0.90 14.39
N VAL A 418 -9.19 -2.00 14.88
CA VAL A 418 -9.78 -2.11 16.23
C VAL A 418 -8.73 -2.80 17.09
N PRO A 419 -7.96 -2.07 17.92
CA PRO A 419 -6.84 -2.65 18.65
C PRO A 419 -7.25 -3.78 19.59
N ARG A 420 -6.34 -4.73 19.79
CA ARG A 420 -6.56 -5.92 20.61
C ARG A 420 -5.46 -6.10 21.65
N PRO A 421 -5.67 -6.88 22.71
CA PRO A 421 -4.60 -7.22 23.67
C PRO A 421 -3.34 -7.77 23.02
N GLU A 422 -3.46 -8.56 21.95
CA GLU A 422 -2.32 -9.11 21.21
C GLU A 422 -1.49 -8.07 20.46
N ASP A 423 -2.01 -6.84 20.30
CA ASP A 423 -1.31 -5.74 19.64
C ASP A 423 -0.44 -4.93 20.65
N TRP A 424 -0.47 -5.28 21.94
CA TRP A 424 0.27 -4.59 23.02
C TRP A 424 1.29 -5.53 23.69
N PRO A 425 2.52 -5.06 23.97
CA PRO A 425 3.05 -3.70 23.80
C PRO A 425 3.57 -3.36 22.40
N VAL A 426 3.74 -4.35 21.54
CA VAL A 426 4.17 -4.19 20.15
C VAL A 426 3.30 -5.12 19.30
N MET A 427 2.72 -4.59 18.23
CA MET A 427 1.78 -5.35 17.44
C MET A 427 2.50 -6.29 16.47
N PRO A 428 1.96 -7.50 16.24
CA PRO A 428 2.35 -8.31 15.09
C PRO A 428 1.96 -7.62 13.79
N VAL A 429 2.78 -7.78 12.74
CA VAL A 429 2.52 -7.21 11.41
C VAL A 429 1.12 -7.54 10.91
N HIS A 430 0.36 -6.50 10.54
CA HIS A 430 -0.81 -6.60 9.68
C HIS A 430 -0.39 -6.25 8.25
N ARG A 431 -0.36 -7.25 7.38
CA ARG A 431 -0.05 -7.06 5.95
C ARG A 431 -1.30 -6.83 5.11
N THR A 432 -1.27 -5.80 4.27
CA THR A 432 -2.28 -5.53 3.23
C THR A 432 -1.60 -5.17 1.90
N GLY A 433 -2.35 -4.95 0.83
CA GLY A 433 -1.80 -4.68 -0.50
C GLY A 433 -2.79 -4.76 -1.65
N PHE A 434 -2.27 -4.69 -2.87
CA PHE A 434 -3.02 -4.89 -4.11
C PHE A 434 -2.08 -5.32 -5.24
N LYS A 435 -2.64 -5.74 -6.38
CA LYS A 435 -1.87 -6.17 -7.55
C LYS A 435 -2.32 -5.47 -8.82
N LEU A 436 -1.41 -5.25 -9.76
CA LEU A 436 -1.67 -5.01 -11.17
C LEU A 436 -1.28 -6.28 -11.93
N MET A 437 -2.25 -6.96 -12.55
CA MET A 437 -2.00 -8.19 -13.30
C MET A 437 -2.17 -8.00 -14.81
N PRO A 438 -1.32 -8.59 -15.66
CA PRO A 438 -1.48 -8.52 -17.09
C PRO A 438 -2.77 -9.23 -17.52
N TRP A 439 -3.58 -8.56 -18.35
CA TRP A 439 -4.82 -9.09 -18.93
C TRP A 439 -4.80 -8.92 -20.44
N GLY A 440 -4.57 -10.02 -21.17
CA GLY A 440 -4.38 -9.95 -22.62
C GLY A 440 -3.19 -9.07 -23.05
N PHE A 441 -2.31 -8.70 -22.11
CA PHE A 441 -1.07 -8.00 -22.40
C PHE A 441 -0.16 -8.87 -23.26
N PHE A 442 0.03 -10.13 -22.86
CA PHE A 442 0.73 -11.15 -23.63
C PHE A 442 -0.23 -12.02 -24.46
N ASP A 443 0.27 -12.62 -25.54
CA ASP A 443 -0.50 -13.52 -26.41
C ASP A 443 -0.72 -14.92 -25.79
N ARG A 444 0.02 -15.24 -24.72
CA ARG A 444 -0.05 -16.49 -23.94
C ARG A 444 0.62 -16.28 -22.59
N ASN A 445 0.56 -17.28 -21.72
CA ASN A 445 1.31 -17.26 -20.46
C ASN A 445 2.81 -16.96 -20.74
N PRO A 446 3.38 -15.86 -20.19
CA PRO A 446 4.76 -15.45 -20.46
C PRO A 446 5.81 -16.32 -19.76
N THR A 447 5.38 -17.27 -18.91
CA THR A 447 6.29 -18.06 -18.04
C THR A 447 6.46 -19.51 -18.48
N ILE A 448 5.97 -19.86 -19.67
CA ILE A 448 6.02 -21.24 -20.18
C ILE A 448 7.42 -21.65 -20.66
N ASP A 449 8.29 -20.68 -20.90
CA ASP A 449 9.67 -20.83 -21.34
C ASP A 449 10.67 -20.93 -20.17
N LEU A 450 10.22 -20.68 -18.94
CA LEU A 450 11.05 -20.89 -17.75
C LEU A 450 11.52 -22.34 -17.66
N GLU A 451 12.74 -22.53 -17.18
CA GLU A 451 13.35 -23.84 -17.03
C GLU A 451 12.63 -24.67 -15.96
N ASP A 452 12.74 -26.00 -16.10
CA ASP A 452 12.25 -26.90 -15.06
C ASP A 452 13.08 -26.70 -13.78
N PRO A 453 12.47 -26.68 -12.58
CA PRO A 453 13.20 -26.53 -11.32
C PRO A 453 14.28 -27.60 -11.06
N LEU A 454 14.26 -28.70 -11.83
CA LEU A 454 15.22 -29.81 -11.75
C LEU A 454 16.11 -29.94 -13.00
N ALA A 455 16.02 -29.01 -13.95
CA ALA A 455 16.78 -29.05 -15.21
C ALA A 455 18.28 -28.82 -15.03
#